data_AF-A0A7W0U046-F1
#
_entry.id   AF-A0A7W0U046-F1
#
_cell.length_a   1.000
_cell.length_b   1.000
_cell.length_c   1.000
_cell.angle_alpha   90.00
_cell.angle_beta   90.00
_cell.angle_gamma   90.00
#
_symmetry.space_group_name_H-M   'P 1'
#
loop_
_entity.id
_entity.type
_entity.pdbx_description
1 polymer ?
#
loop_
_entity_poly.entity_id
_entity_poly.type
_entity_poly.pdbx_seq_one_letter_code
_entity_poly.pdbx_strand_id
1 'polypeptide(L)'
;MFPPASCADLRERGHDAVHVRDCGLDASSDRAVATAAAEQRRVLVTENVKDFAHVRDLVILCVLKARLRGGGLSRRLAELIDDWARGNPEPYVGLHWPAGPSATGG
;
A
#
# COMPACT_ATOMS: atom_id res chain seq x y z
N MET A 1 -8.78 -6.22 3.72
CA MET A 1 -7.41 -6.15 4.27
C MET A 1 -6.41 -6.97 3.45
N PHE A 2 -5.20 -6.47 3.27
CA PHE A 2 -4.09 -7.17 2.60
C PHE A 2 -3.36 -8.15 3.54
N PRO A 3 -2.63 -9.15 3.03
CA PRO A 3 -1.93 -10.10 3.87
C PRO A 3 -0.66 -9.47 4.50
N PRO A 4 -0.36 -9.71 5.80
CA PRO A 4 0.84 -9.21 6.46
C PRO A 4 2.15 -9.64 5.78
N ALA A 5 2.15 -10.82 5.15
CA ALA A 5 3.29 -11.33 4.40
C ALA A 5 3.79 -10.37 3.30
N SER A 6 2.93 -9.49 2.76
CA SER A 6 3.36 -8.48 1.78
C SER A 6 4.41 -7.52 2.36
N CYS A 7 4.38 -7.25 3.67
CA CYS A 7 5.38 -6.42 4.34
C CYS A 7 6.74 -7.13 4.47
N ALA A 8 6.76 -8.46 4.57
CA ALA A 8 8.01 -9.22 4.48
C ALA A 8 8.59 -9.13 3.06
N ASP A 9 7.78 -9.40 2.05
CA ASP A 9 8.18 -9.30 0.64
C ASP A 9 8.68 -7.89 0.26
N LEU A 10 8.08 -6.84 0.83
CA LEU A 10 8.52 -5.44 0.64
C LEU A 10 9.85 -5.13 1.34
N ARG A 11 10.05 -5.63 2.56
CA ARG A 11 11.31 -5.46 3.30
C ARG A 11 12.47 -6.16 2.61
N GLU A 12 12.24 -7.33 2.02
CA GLU A 12 13.23 -8.02 1.17
C GLU A 12 13.64 -7.20 -0.05
N ARG A 13 12.76 -6.30 -0.52
CA ARG A 13 13.03 -5.36 -1.62
C ARG A 13 13.64 -4.02 -1.15
N GLY A 14 13.88 -3.85 0.14
CA GLY A 14 14.50 -2.66 0.71
C GLY A 14 13.53 -1.57 1.17
N HIS A 15 12.22 -1.85 1.23
CA HIS A 15 11.22 -0.90 1.74
C HIS A 15 11.07 -1.01 3.27
N ASP A 16 10.83 0.11 3.94
CA ASP A 16 10.33 0.11 5.32
C ASP A 16 8.80 -0.10 5.31
N ALA A 17 8.37 -1.35 5.51
CA ALA A 17 6.96 -1.74 5.45
C ALA A 17 6.51 -2.43 6.74
N VAL A 18 5.34 -2.00 7.24
CA VAL A 18 4.69 -2.55 8.44
C VAL A 18 3.20 -2.80 8.15
N HIS A 19 2.65 -3.85 8.74
CA HIS A 19 1.21 -4.13 8.66
C HIS A 19 0.50 -3.51 9.88
N VAL A 20 -0.75 -3.05 9.72
CA VAL A 20 -1.53 -2.45 10.82
C VAL A 20 -1.63 -3.33 12.07
N ARG A 21 -1.59 -4.66 11.90
CA ARG A 21 -1.52 -5.63 13.01
C ARG A 21 -0.24 -5.51 13.83
N ASP A 22 0.90 -5.31 13.17
CA ASP A 22 2.21 -5.21 13.83
C ASP A 22 2.33 -3.88 14.59
N CYS A 23 1.51 -2.89 14.24
CA CYS A 23 1.40 -1.60 14.92
C CYS A 23 0.31 -1.58 16.02
N GLY A 24 -0.42 -2.69 16.26
CA GLY A 24 -1.54 -2.72 17.21
C GLY A 24 -2.78 -1.94 16.75
N LEU A 25 -2.92 -1.70 15.44
CA LEU A 25 -4.00 -0.91 14.83
C LEU A 25 -5.05 -1.76 14.11
N ASP A 26 -5.04 -3.09 14.26
CA ASP A 26 -5.93 -3.99 13.52
C ASP A 26 -7.42 -3.84 13.85
N ALA A 27 -7.73 -3.50 15.10
CA ALA A 27 -9.07 -3.19 15.58
C ALA A 27 -9.35 -1.67 15.64
N SER A 28 -8.43 -0.84 15.14
CA SER A 28 -8.58 0.61 15.13
C SER A 28 -9.47 1.09 13.99
N SER A 29 -10.05 2.29 14.14
CA SER A 29 -10.77 2.95 13.05
C SER A 29 -9.84 3.35 11.90
N ASP A 30 -10.38 3.48 10.68
CA ASP A 30 -9.63 3.97 9.51
C ASP A 30 -8.99 5.34 9.77
N ARG A 31 -9.67 6.21 10.52
CA ARG A 31 -9.13 7.51 10.94
C ARG A 31 -7.87 7.35 11.80
N ALA A 32 -7.88 6.44 12.77
CA ALA A 32 -6.73 6.20 13.62
C ALA A 32 -5.55 5.61 12.83
N VAL A 33 -5.83 4.71 11.87
CA VAL A 33 -4.81 4.19 10.95
C VAL A 33 -4.20 5.31 10.10
N ALA A 34 -5.03 6.22 9.56
CA ALA A 34 -4.57 7.36 8.78
C ALA A 34 -3.71 8.33 9.61
N THR A 35 -4.15 8.67 10.83
CA THR A 35 -3.37 9.50 11.76
C THR A 35 -2.01 8.88 12.05
N ALA A 36 -1.96 7.60 12.41
CA ALA A 36 -0.70 6.92 12.70
C ALA A 36 0.24 6.88 11.48
N ALA A 37 -0.30 6.66 10.28
CA ALA A 37 0.48 6.69 9.05
C ALA A 37 1.04 8.10 8.77
N ALA A 38 0.26 9.16 8.99
CA ALA A 38 0.71 10.54 8.83
C ALA A 38 1.81 10.93 9.83
N GLU A 39 1.63 10.61 11.11
CA GLU A 39 2.61 10.88 12.17
C GLU A 39 3.95 10.15 11.90
N GLN A 40 3.87 8.93 11.39
CA GLN A 40 5.04 8.12 11.04
C GLN A 40 5.58 8.41 9.63
N ARG A 41 4.99 9.37 8.90
CA ARG A 41 5.35 9.74 7.52
C ARG A 41 5.38 8.54 6.56
N ARG A 42 4.39 7.65 6.67
CA ARG A 42 4.25 6.43 5.87
C ARG A 42 3.27 6.63 4.71
N VAL A 43 3.48 5.89 3.63
CA VAL A 43 2.45 5.69 2.60
C VAL A 43 1.44 4.67 3.11
N LEU A 44 0.15 5.00 3.02
CA LEU A 44 -0.93 4.07 3.38
C LEU A 44 -1.39 3.28 2.16
N VAL A 45 -1.40 1.95 2.25
CA VAL A 45 -1.89 1.08 1.16
C VAL A 45 -3.25 0.52 1.52
N THR A 46 -4.25 0.71 0.65
CA THR A 46 -5.62 0.25 0.91
C THR A 46 -6.35 -0.20 -0.35
N GLU A 47 -7.28 -1.14 -0.18
CA GLU A 47 -8.30 -1.47 -1.19
C GLU A 47 -9.62 -0.70 -0.95
N ASN A 48 -9.82 -0.19 0.27
CA ASN A 48 -11.05 0.48 0.71
C ASN A 48 -10.94 2.00 0.52
N VAL A 49 -10.95 2.46 -0.73
CA VAL A 49 -10.73 3.89 -1.05
C VAL A 49 -11.77 4.81 -0.40
N LYS A 50 -13.03 4.38 -0.31
CA LYS A 50 -14.14 5.18 0.24
C LYS A 50 -13.87 5.61 1.68
N ASP A 51 -13.31 4.71 2.48
CA ASP A 51 -13.08 4.93 3.90
C ASP A 51 -11.99 5.98 4.15
N PHE A 52 -11.09 6.18 3.18
CA PHE A 52 -9.99 7.14 3.26
C PHE A 52 -10.13 8.35 2.33
N ALA A 53 -11.22 8.47 1.57
CA ALA A 53 -11.40 9.53 0.57
C ALA A 53 -11.41 10.96 1.16
N HIS A 54 -11.60 11.09 2.47
CA HIS A 54 -11.60 12.34 3.19
C HIS A 54 -10.21 12.78 3.71
N VAL A 55 -9.21 11.89 3.66
CA VAL A 55 -7.84 12.18 4.10
C VAL A 55 -7.12 13.04 3.06
N ARG A 56 -6.42 14.10 3.50
CA ARG A 56 -5.87 15.15 2.62
C ARG A 56 -4.37 15.41 2.79
N ASP A 57 -3.77 14.84 3.82
CA ASP A 57 -2.41 15.08 4.29
C ASP A 57 -1.54 13.81 4.23
N LEU A 58 -2.00 12.78 3.53
CA LEU A 58 -1.34 11.49 3.41
C LEU A 58 -1.19 11.06 1.95
N VAL A 59 -0.11 10.34 1.65
CA VAL A 59 0.03 9.59 0.40
C VAL A 59 -0.68 8.26 0.57
N ILE A 60 -1.71 8.01 -0.25
CA ILE A 60 -2.53 6.81 -0.15
C ILE A 60 -2.49 6.06 -1.47
N LEU A 61 -1.96 4.85 -1.43
CA LEU A 61 -1.88 3.96 -2.57
C LEU A 61 -3.13 3.06 -2.62
N CYS A 62 -3.97 3.28 -3.63
CA CYS A 62 -5.22 2.56 -3.85
C CYS A 62 -4.98 1.34 -4.73
N VAL A 63 -5.03 0.14 -4.15
CA VAL A 63 -4.78 -1.12 -4.86
C VAL A 63 -6.02 -2.01 -4.81
N LEU A 64 -6.54 -2.39 -5.97
CA LEU A 64 -7.63 -3.36 -6.06
C LEU A 64 -7.07 -4.78 -6.14
N LYS A 65 -7.42 -5.65 -5.19
CA LYS A 65 -7.03 -7.07 -5.22
C LYS A 65 -7.41 -7.78 -6.51
N ALA A 66 -8.52 -7.39 -7.13
CA ALA A 66 -8.98 -7.94 -8.42
C ALA A 66 -7.97 -7.73 -9.57
N ARG A 67 -7.02 -6.79 -9.43
CA ARG A 67 -5.92 -6.53 -10.36
C ARG A 67 -4.66 -7.37 -10.06
N LEU A 68 -4.57 -7.97 -8.88
CA LEU A 68 -3.43 -8.78 -8.43
C LEU A 68 -3.64 -10.26 -8.78
N ARG A 69 -3.90 -10.56 -10.06
CA ARG A 69 -4.21 -11.92 -10.53
C ARG A 69 -2.93 -12.71 -10.83
N GLY A 70 -2.96 -14.00 -10.52
CA GLY A 70 -1.88 -14.95 -10.80
C GLY A 70 -0.70 -14.82 -9.83
N GLY A 71 -0.19 -15.95 -9.32
CA GLY A 71 0.75 -15.95 -8.20
C GLY A 71 0.09 -15.64 -6.85
N GLY A 72 0.88 -15.57 -5.78
CA GLY A 72 0.38 -15.25 -4.44
C GLY A 72 0.10 -13.75 -4.25
N LEU A 73 -1.02 -13.42 -3.59
CA LEU A 73 -1.48 -12.04 -3.38
C LEU A 73 -0.41 -11.13 -2.74
N SER A 74 0.32 -11.63 -1.73
CA SER A 74 1.37 -10.89 -1.02
C SER A 74 2.47 -10.43 -1.97
N ARG A 75 3.02 -11.39 -2.72
CA ARG A 75 4.10 -11.14 -3.67
C ARG A 75 3.69 -10.15 -4.75
N ARG A 76 2.48 -10.31 -5.32
CA ARG A 76 1.97 -9.40 -6.35
C ARG A 76 1.72 -7.99 -5.83
N LEU A 77 1.23 -7.86 -4.61
CA LEU A 77 1.09 -6.56 -3.97
C LEU A 77 2.45 -5.90 -3.77
N ALA A 78 3.44 -6.64 -3.26
CA ALA A 78 4.79 -6.13 -3.06
C ALA A 78 5.47 -5.73 -4.38
N GLU A 79 5.34 -6.53 -5.45
CA GLU A 79 5.83 -6.20 -6.80
C GLU A 79 5.22 -4.88 -7.32
N LEU A 80 3.90 -4.72 -7.19
CA LEU A 80 3.20 -3.52 -7.65
C LEU A 80 3.65 -2.26 -6.88
N ILE A 81 3.77 -2.37 -5.56
CA ILE A 81 4.20 -1.25 -4.69
C ILE A 81 5.65 -0.88 -5.00
N ASP A 82 6.53 -1.86 -5.18
CA ASP A 82 7.94 -1.67 -5.49
C ASP A 82 8.14 -0.95 -6.84
N ASP A 83 7.42 -1.39 -7.88
CA ASP A 83 7.42 -0.72 -9.18
C ASP A 83 6.91 0.73 -9.09
N TRP A 84 5.81 0.95 -8.36
CA TRP A 84 5.27 2.28 -8.15
C TRP A 84 6.24 3.19 -7.39
N ALA A 85 6.85 2.70 -6.31
CA ALA A 85 7.78 3.47 -5.49
C ALA A 85 9.03 3.90 -6.28
N ARG A 86 9.57 3.01 -7.12
CA ARG A 86 10.69 3.35 -8.02
C ARG A 86 10.34 4.43 -9.04
N GLY A 87 9.11 4.44 -9.54
CA GLY A 87 8.61 5.46 -10.46
C GLY A 87 8.19 6.76 -9.79
N ASN A 88 8.03 6.79 -8.47
CA ASN A 88 7.50 7.92 -7.70
C ASN A 88 8.33 8.14 -6.42
N PRO A 89 9.60 8.58 -6.54
CA PRO A 89 10.48 8.77 -5.38
C PRO A 89 9.99 9.88 -4.42
N GLU A 90 9.26 10.86 -4.95
CA GLU A 90 8.66 11.96 -4.19
C GLU A 90 7.16 12.08 -4.55
N PRO A 91 6.32 11.16 -4.07
CA PRO A 91 4.91 11.14 -4.44
C PRO A 91 4.18 12.35 -3.83
N TYR A 92 3.30 12.97 -4.60
CA TYR A 92 2.45 14.04 -4.09
C TYR A 92 1.47 13.51 -3.02
N VAL A 93 1.06 14.36 -2.10
CA VAL A 93 0.06 14.03 -1.08
C VAL A 93 -1.32 13.85 -1.73
N GLY A 94 -1.96 12.70 -1.50
CA GLY A 94 -3.25 12.36 -2.06
C GLY A 94 -3.35 10.91 -2.50
N LEU A 95 -4.37 10.62 -3.31
CA LEU A 95 -4.62 9.27 -3.81
C LEU A 95 -3.75 8.95 -5.02
N HIS A 96 -3.17 7.75 -5.01
CA HIS A 96 -2.37 7.18 -6.08
C HIS A 96 -2.98 5.87 -6.56
N TRP A 97 -2.99 5.67 -7.88
CA TRP A 97 -3.50 4.47 -8.51
C TRP A 97 -2.40 3.84 -9.36
N PRO A 98 -1.62 2.91 -8.80
CA PRO A 98 -0.54 2.29 -9.55
C PRO A 98 -1.14 1.52 -10.72
N ALA A 99 -0.56 1.72 -11.91
CA ALA A 99 -0.88 0.91 -13.06
C ALA A 99 -0.54 -0.55 -12.72
N GLY A 100 -1.38 -1.51 -13.12
CA GLY A 100 -1.01 -2.92 -13.00
C GLY A 100 0.31 -3.19 -13.73
N PRO A 101 1.02 -4.29 -13.39
CA PRO A 101 2.24 -4.64 -14.09
C PRO A 101 1.97 -4.63 -15.60
N SER A 102 2.80 -3.92 -16.35
CA SER A 102 2.68 -3.88 -17.82
C SER A 102 2.73 -5.31 -18.33
N ALA A 103 1.75 -5.71 -19.15
CA ALA A 103 1.79 -6.98 -19.86
C ALA A 103 2.87 -6.91 -20.96
N THR A 104 4.14 -7.00 -20.58
CA THR A 104 5.26 -7.10 -21.51
C THR A 104 6.13 -8.27 -21.09
N GLY A 105 6.06 -9.34 -21.87
CA GLY A 105 6.82 -10.57 -21.71
C GLY A 105 6.13 -11.73 -22.42
N GLY A 106 6.00 -11.63 -23.74
CA GLY A 106 5.75 -12.78 -24.62
C GLY A 106 7.06 -13.49 -24.95
#